data_AF-A0A833TUK5-F1
#
_entry.id   AF-A0A833TUK5-F1
#
_cell.length_a   1.000
_cell.length_b   1.000
_cell.length_c   1.000
_cell.angle_alpha   90.00
_cell.angle_beta   90.00
_cell.angle_gamma   90.00
#
_symmetry.space_group_name_H-M   'P 1'
#
loop_
_entity.id
_entity.type
_entity.pdbx_description
1 polymer ?
#
loop_
_entity_poly.entity_id
_entity_poly.type
_entity_poly.pdbx_seq_one_letter_code
_entity_poly.pdbx_strand_id
1 'polypeptide(L)' 'MDKQEALSNLKQYESEINKYQSLSRGLMTREEMIVIDRKISQLKERTKAIRSMLSVET' A
#
# COMPACT_ATOMS: atom_id res chain seq x y z
N MET A 1 -8.05 -14.08 7.99
CA MET A 1 -8.62 -12.85 7.43
C MET A 1 -9.84 -13.26 6.64
N ASP A 2 -11.02 -12.78 7.01
CA ASP A 2 -12.22 -13.03 6.21
C ASP A 2 -12.27 -12.08 4.99
N LYS A 3 -13.17 -12.36 4.03
CA LYS A 3 -13.30 -11.56 2.81
C LYS A 3 -13.60 -10.08 3.07
N GLN A 4 -14.37 -9.77 4.11
CA GLN A 4 -14.74 -8.39 4.44
C GLN A 4 -13.54 -7.63 5.02
N GLU A 5 -12.78 -8.27 5.91
CA GLU A 5 -11.53 -7.76 6.46
C GLU A 5 -10.48 -7.55 5.35
N ALA A 6 -10.36 -8.48 4.40
CA ALA A 6 -9.48 -8.38 3.23
C ALA A 6 -9.82 -7.17 2.34
N LEU A 7 -11.10 -6.95 2.04
CA LEU A 7 -11.54 -5.79 1.26
C LEU A 7 -11.32 -4.46 2.01
N SER A 8 -11.53 -4.45 3.33
CA SER A 8 -11.25 -3.28 4.17
C SER A 8 -9.76 -2.93 4.15
N ASN A 9 -8.90 -3.94 4.33
CA ASN A 9 -7.45 -3.79 4.30
C ASN A 9 -6.96 -3.29 2.93
N LEU A 10 -7.52 -3.79 1.83
CA LEU A 10 -7.21 -3.28 0.48
C LEU A 10 -7.49 -1.79 0.36
N LYS A 11 -8.69 -1.35 0.75
CA LYS A 11 -9.09 0.06 0.70
C LYS A 11 -8.19 0.94 1.56
N GLN A 12 -7.81 0.46 2.75
CA GLN A 12 -6.89 1.19 3.63
C GLN A 12 -5.50 1.33 3.00
N TYR A 13 -4.91 0.24 2.50
CA TYR A 13 -3.58 0.28 1.91
C TYR A 13 -3.53 1.12 0.63
N GLU A 14 -4.57 1.06 -0.19
CA GLU A 14 -4.70 1.95 -1.35
C GLU A 14 -4.78 3.43 -0.94
N SER A 15 -5.52 3.75 0.12
CA SER A 15 -5.56 5.11 0.67
C SER A 15 -4.19 5.57 1.19
N GLU A 16 -3.47 4.71 1.90
CA GLU A 16 -2.12 5.01 2.40
C GLU A 16 -1.11 5.21 1.26
N ILE A 17 -1.15 4.35 0.23
CA ILE A 17 -0.30 4.50 -0.97
C ILE A 17 -0.56 5.87 -1.61
N ASN A 18 -1.82 6.25 -1.81
CA ASN A 18 -2.17 7.54 -2.38
C ASN A 18 -1.64 8.70 -1.53
N LYS A 19 -1.79 8.64 -0.20
CA LYS A 19 -1.23 9.66 0.71
C LYS A 19 0.27 9.84 0.52
N TYR A 20 1.02 8.74 0.50
CA TYR A 20 2.47 8.78 0.31
C TYR A 20 2.87 9.29 -1.09
N GLN A 21 2.13 8.94 -2.14
CA GLN A 21 2.37 9.39 -3.50
C GLN A 21 2.03 10.87 -3.72
N SER A 22 1.09 11.42 -2.97
CA SER A 22 0.70 12.83 -3.02
C SER A 22 1.65 13.76 -2.25
N LEU A 23 2.64 13.23 -1.53
CA LEU A 23 3.59 14.07 -0.81
C LEU A 23 4.51 14.82 -1.80
N SER A 24 4.73 16.11 -1.53
CA SER A 24 5.68 16.91 -2.31
C SER A 24 7.10 16.42 -2.08
N ARG A 25 7.73 15.87 -3.12
CA ARG A 25 9.10 15.34 -3.05
C ARG A 25 10.17 16.42 -3.07
N GLY A 26 9.82 17.64 -3.50
CA GLY A 26 10.77 18.75 -3.65
C GLY A 26 11.34 19.30 -2.33
N LEU A 27 10.69 18.99 -1.20
CA LEU A 27 11.13 19.39 0.15
C LEU A 27 11.73 18.24 0.95
N MET A 28 11.87 17.05 0.35
CA MET A 28 12.34 15.86 1.04
C MET A 28 13.84 15.67 0.85
N THR A 29 14.50 15.28 1.94
CA THR A 29 15.83 14.70 1.87
C THR A 29 15.80 13.35 1.13
N ARG A 30 16.98 12.92 0.67
CA ARG A 30 17.13 11.61 0.03
C ARG A 30 16.69 10.46 0.94
N GLU A 31 16.98 10.55 2.23
CA GLU A 31 16.63 9.52 3.20
C GLU A 31 15.10 9.43 3.39
N GLU A 32 14.42 10.56 3.51
CA GLU A 32 12.96 10.61 3.59
C GLU A 32 12.31 10.00 2.34
N MET A 33 12.83 10.31 1.15
CA MET A 33 12.35 9.70 -0.10
C MET A 33 12.49 8.18 -0.08
N ILE A 34 13.65 7.65 0.35
CA ILE A 34 13.89 6.21 0.44
C ILE A 34 12.92 5.54 1.41
N VAL A 35 12.66 6.16 2.56
CA VAL A 35 11.70 5.65 3.55
C VAL A 35 10.30 5.58 2.96
N ILE A 36 9.85 6.64 2.26
CA ILE A 36 8.54 6.68 1.61
C ILE A 36 8.44 5.62 0.51
N ASP A 37 9.46 5.47 -0.34
CA ASP A 37 9.44 4.49 -1.42
C ASP A 37 9.42 3.05 -0.90
N ARG A 38 10.15 2.77 0.19
CA ARG A 38 10.08 1.48 0.89
C ARG A 38 8.67 1.22 1.44
N LYS A 39 8.05 2.23 2.05
CA LYS A 39 6.69 2.09 2.60
C LYS A 39 5.65 1.83 1.51
N ILE A 40 5.72 2.56 0.40
CA ILE A 40 4.85 2.33 -0.77
C ILE A 40 5.05 0.91 -1.31
N SER A 41 6.30 0.45 -1.41
CA SER A 41 6.61 -0.90 -1.92
C SER A 41 6.02 -1.99 -1.03
N GLN A 42 6.19 -1.88 0.29
CA GLN A 42 5.59 -2.82 1.25
C GLN A 42 4.06 -2.85 1.17
N LEU A 43 3.41 -1.68 1.03
CA LEU A 43 1.96 -1.63 0.88
C LEU A 43 1.50 -2.29 -0.42
N LYS A 44 2.20 -2.06 -1.53
CA LYS A 44 1.91 -2.71 -2.82
C LYS A 44 2.04 -4.23 -2.76
N GLU A 45 3.08 -4.74 -2.08
CA GLU A 45 3.25 -6.18 -1.87
C GLU A 45 2.09 -6.78 -1.06
N ARG A 46 1.67 -6.12 0.03
CA ARG A 46 0.51 -6.54 0.82
C ARG A 46 -0.79 -6.53 0.01
N THR A 47 -1.03 -5.48 -0.77
CA THR A 47 -2.18 -5.40 -1.69
C THR A 47 -2.16 -6.55 -2.70
N LYS A 48 -0.99 -6.87 -3.28
CA LYS A 48 -0.85 -8.00 -4.22
C LYS A 48 -1.16 -9.34 -3.54
N ALA A 49 -0.68 -9.55 -2.31
CA ALA A 49 -0.96 -10.76 -1.54
C ALA A 49 -2.45 -10.92 -1.24
N ILE A 50 -3.13 -9.85 -0.77
CA ILE A 50 -4.57 -9.90 -0.49
C ILE A 50 -5.38 -10.14 -1.77
N ARG A 51 -5.04 -9.48 -2.88
CA ARG A 51 -5.71 -9.74 -4.17
C ARG A 51 -5.53 -11.19 -4.62
N SER A 52 -4.33 -11.75 -4.47
CA SER A 52 -4.06 -13.15 -4.81
C SER A 52 -4.89 -14.10 -3.96
N MET A 53 -5.01 -13.83 -2.65
CA MET A 53 -5.87 -14.61 -1.75
C MET A 53 -7.34 -14.55 -2.18
N LEU A 54 -7.86 -13.36 -2.47
CA LEU A 54 -9.25 -13.18 -2.89
C LEU A 54 -9.56 -13.81 -4.26
N SER A 55 -8.59 -13.88 -5.18
CA SER A 55 -8.73 -14.55 -6.47
C SER A 55 -8.67 -16.07 -6.38
N VAL A 56 -8.09 -16.64 -5.32
CA VAL A 56 -8.06 -18.09 -5.09
C VAL A 56 -9.39 -18.59 -4.49
N GLU A 57 -10.17 -17.71 -3.87
CA GLU A 57 -11.50 -18.01 -3.30
C GLU A 57 -12.66 -17.89 -4.30
N THR A 58 -12.39 -17.52 -5.56
CA THR A 58 -13.37 -17.40 -6.67
C THR A 58 -13.14 -18.44 -7.75
#